data_AF-A0A4Q3UBA1-F1
#
_entry.id   AF-A0A4Q3UBA1-F1
#
_cell.length_a   1.000
_cell.length_b   1.000
_cell.length_c   1.000
_cell.angle_alpha   90.00
_cell.angle_beta   90.00
_cell.angle_gamma   90.00
#
_symmetry.space_group_name_H-M   'P 1'
#
loop_
_entity.id
_entity.type
_entity.pdbx_description
1 polymer ?
#
loop_
_entity_poly.entity_id
_entity_poly.type
_entity_poly.pdbx_seq_one_letter_code
_entity_poly.pdbx_strand_id
1 'polypeptide(L)'
;TFKVGSQPEGCVVDDATGNLYLGEEDVGIWRWNLAPGSSDTPESIAKVDKKRITDDVEGLTIMRDGVHKYLIASSQGDDTYNVFRIEGAAHTYVGRFAIVDGDTIDGVTATDGLDAWSGPIGQFPEGAMAFHDDQDKPDPGQQNYKMVDWRDIRKALNLN
;
A
#
# COMPACT_ATOMS: atom_id res chain seq x y z
N THR A 1 -0.26 -9.61 -23.24
CA THR A 1 0.75 -9.10 -22.28
C THR A 1 0.19 -7.84 -21.69
N PHE A 2 0.25 -7.67 -20.37
CA PHE A 2 -0.33 -6.49 -19.70
C PHE A 2 0.51 -5.24 -19.96
N LYS A 3 -0.16 -4.09 -20.11
CA LYS A 3 0.48 -2.81 -20.44
C LYS A 3 -0.28 -1.64 -19.83
N VAL A 4 0.47 -0.67 -19.33
CA VAL A 4 0.01 0.67 -18.91
C VAL A 4 0.54 1.75 -19.87
N GLY A 5 0.09 2.99 -19.71
CA GLY A 5 0.40 4.11 -20.60
C GLY A 5 1.75 4.78 -20.34
N SER A 6 2.20 4.80 -19.08
CA SER A 6 3.45 5.40 -18.60
C SER A 6 4.16 4.47 -17.61
N GLN A 7 4.97 5.02 -16.71
CA GLN A 7 5.87 4.31 -15.82
C GLN A 7 5.10 3.53 -14.74
N PRO A 8 5.27 2.19 -14.66
CA PRO A 8 4.82 1.39 -13.55
C PRO A 8 5.97 1.00 -12.62
N GLU A 9 5.69 0.93 -11.32
CA GLU A 9 6.64 0.45 -10.31
C GLU A 9 5.98 -0.53 -9.34
N GLY A 10 5.19 -0.02 -8.39
CA GLY A 10 4.59 -0.85 -7.34
C GLY A 10 3.66 -1.92 -7.89
N CYS A 11 3.85 -3.17 -7.47
CA CYS A 11 2.97 -4.27 -7.88
C CYS A 11 2.77 -5.29 -6.75
N VAL A 12 1.58 -5.90 -6.72
CA VAL A 12 1.28 -7.00 -5.79
C VAL A 12 0.22 -7.92 -6.39
N VAL A 13 0.34 -9.22 -6.14
CA VAL A 13 -0.64 -10.22 -6.56
C VAL A 13 -1.39 -10.76 -5.35
N ASP A 14 -2.72 -10.82 -5.46
CA ASP A 14 -3.52 -11.63 -4.55
C ASP A 14 -3.63 -13.06 -5.07
N ASP A 15 -2.75 -13.95 -4.61
CA ASP A 15 -2.72 -15.35 -5.03
C ASP A 15 -4.05 -16.09 -4.83
N ALA A 16 -4.84 -15.69 -3.83
CA ALA A 16 -6.11 -16.34 -3.54
C ALA A 16 -7.19 -16.05 -4.61
N THR A 17 -7.11 -14.90 -5.27
CA THR A 17 -8.08 -14.48 -6.30
C THR A 17 -7.49 -14.38 -7.69
N GLY A 18 -6.16 -14.50 -7.81
CA GLY A 18 -5.45 -14.33 -9.07
C GLY A 18 -5.54 -12.91 -9.61
N ASN A 19 -5.65 -11.89 -8.75
CA ASN A 19 -5.68 -10.50 -9.18
C ASN A 19 -4.29 -9.86 -9.04
N LEU A 20 -3.80 -9.26 -10.12
CA LEU A 20 -2.63 -8.39 -10.12
C LEU A 20 -3.08 -6.95 -9.86
N TYR A 21 -2.39 -6.26 -8.95
CA TYR A 21 -2.49 -4.82 -8.75
C TYR A 21 -1.17 -4.16 -9.16
N LEU A 22 -1.26 -3.03 -9.85
CA LEU A 22 -0.10 -2.30 -10.37
C LEU A 22 -0.32 -0.79 -10.21
N GLY A 23 0.67 -0.08 -9.68
CA GLY A 23 0.76 1.37 -9.69
C GLY A 23 1.34 1.84 -11.01
N GLU A 24 0.69 2.82 -11.64
CA GLU A 24 1.25 3.66 -12.69
C GLU A 24 1.41 5.05 -12.07
N GLU A 25 2.66 5.47 -11.82
CA GLU A 25 3.06 6.48 -10.82
C GLU A 25 2.20 7.75 -10.86
N ASP A 26 2.11 8.37 -12.04
CA ASP A 26 1.39 9.63 -12.28
C ASP A 26 -0.12 9.45 -12.56
N VAL A 27 -0.62 8.22 -12.65
CA VAL A 27 -1.95 7.93 -13.22
C VAL A 27 -2.88 7.25 -12.22
N GLY A 28 -2.44 6.22 -11.51
CA GLY A 28 -3.27 5.54 -10.53
C GLY A 28 -2.94 4.06 -10.32
N ILE A 29 -3.90 3.35 -9.76
CA ILE A 29 -3.80 1.92 -9.42
C ILE A 29 -4.72 1.12 -10.33
N TRP A 30 -4.17 0.06 -10.92
CA TRP A 30 -4.84 -0.81 -11.86
C TRP A 30 -5.00 -2.22 -11.31
N ARG A 31 -6.03 -2.93 -11.76
CA ARG A 31 -6.25 -4.35 -11.47
C ARG A 31 -6.45 -5.17 -12.74
N TRP A 32 -5.77 -6.31 -12.84
CA TRP A 32 -6.05 -7.37 -13.81
C TRP A 32 -6.45 -8.66 -13.12
N ASN A 33 -7.36 -9.41 -13.75
CA ASN A 33 -7.60 -10.81 -13.42
C ASN A 33 -6.65 -11.68 -14.25
N LEU A 34 -5.84 -12.48 -13.58
CA LEU A 34 -4.83 -13.36 -14.19
C LEU A 34 -5.39 -14.74 -14.59
N ALA A 35 -6.66 -15.03 -14.32
CA ALA A 35 -7.28 -16.28 -14.72
C ALA A 35 -7.23 -16.46 -16.26
N PRO A 36 -6.98 -17.68 -16.77
CA PRO A 36 -6.91 -17.93 -18.21
C PRO A 36 -8.16 -17.44 -18.95
N GLY A 37 -7.96 -16.70 -20.04
CA GLY A 37 -9.04 -16.15 -20.87
C GLY A 37 -9.64 -14.83 -20.36
N SER A 38 -9.11 -14.25 -19.28
CA SER A 38 -9.46 -12.91 -18.82
C SER A 38 -9.00 -11.82 -19.78
N SER A 39 -9.59 -10.63 -19.65
CA SER A 39 -9.24 -9.45 -20.46
C SER A 39 -7.86 -8.90 -20.09
N ASP A 40 -7.09 -8.48 -21.10
CA ASP A 40 -5.85 -7.72 -20.91
C ASP A 40 -6.12 -6.23 -20.58
N THR A 41 -7.38 -5.79 -20.54
CA THR A 41 -7.77 -4.42 -20.13
C THR A 41 -7.89 -4.34 -18.61
N PRO A 42 -7.16 -3.43 -17.94
CA PRO A 42 -7.26 -3.27 -16.49
C PRO A 42 -8.56 -2.58 -16.07
N GLU A 43 -8.97 -2.87 -14.85
CA GLU A 43 -9.90 -2.04 -14.09
C GLU A 43 -9.14 -0.97 -13.30
N SER A 44 -9.65 0.27 -13.28
CA SER A 44 -9.12 1.33 -12.41
C SER A 44 -9.61 1.12 -10.98
N ILE A 45 -8.68 0.94 -10.04
CA ILE A 45 -8.94 0.90 -8.59
C ILE A 45 -8.96 2.32 -8.02
N ALA A 46 -7.99 3.13 -8.41
CA ALA A 46 -7.92 4.53 -8.03
C ALA A 46 -7.17 5.33 -9.09
N LYS A 47 -7.37 6.65 -9.09
CA LYS A 47 -6.61 7.59 -9.92
C LYS A 47 -5.80 8.51 -9.02
N VAL A 48 -4.65 8.95 -9.52
CA VAL A 48 -3.98 10.15 -8.99
C VAL A 48 -4.92 11.33 -9.23
N ASP A 49 -5.42 11.90 -8.13
CA ASP A 49 -6.37 13.01 -8.14
C ASP A 49 -5.88 14.21 -7.33
N LYS A 50 -4.67 14.10 -6.75
CA LYS A 50 -4.04 15.09 -5.86
C LYS A 50 -4.91 15.44 -4.64
N LYS A 51 -5.79 14.53 -4.23
CA LYS A 51 -6.68 14.68 -3.07
C LYS A 51 -6.62 13.46 -2.17
N ARG A 52 -6.84 12.28 -2.73
CA ARG A 52 -6.71 10.98 -2.04
C ARG A 52 -5.36 10.36 -2.35
N ILE A 53 -4.94 10.43 -3.61
CA ILE A 53 -3.64 9.96 -4.06
C ILE A 53 -2.91 11.13 -4.69
N THR A 54 -1.74 11.40 -4.15
CA THR A 54 -0.73 12.28 -4.72
C THR A 54 0.37 11.37 -5.24
N ASP A 55 0.60 11.46 -6.54
CA ASP A 55 1.74 10.89 -7.24
C ASP A 55 3.07 11.18 -6.50
N ASP A 56 3.99 10.23 -6.47
CA ASP A 56 3.95 8.98 -7.23
C ASP A 56 3.18 7.85 -6.50
N VAL A 57 2.43 7.04 -7.26
CA VAL A 57 1.91 5.75 -6.77
C VAL A 57 3.05 4.73 -6.77
N GLU A 58 3.61 4.53 -5.60
CA GLU A 58 4.78 3.67 -5.42
C GLU A 58 4.37 2.27 -4.97
N GLY A 59 5.07 1.70 -3.98
CA GLY A 59 4.86 0.34 -3.52
C GLY A 59 3.40 0.02 -3.20
N LEU A 60 3.04 -1.23 -3.50
CA LEU A 60 1.75 -1.82 -3.21
C LEU A 60 1.97 -3.08 -2.38
N THR A 61 1.14 -3.28 -1.35
CA THR A 61 1.11 -4.55 -0.61
C THR A 61 -0.32 -4.94 -0.23
N ILE A 62 -0.50 -6.18 0.21
CA ILE A 62 -1.79 -6.70 0.67
C ILE A 62 -1.68 -7.19 2.12
N MET A 63 -2.33 -6.48 3.03
CA MET A 63 -2.56 -6.96 4.40
C MET A 63 -3.79 -7.86 4.44
N ARG A 64 -3.65 -9.06 4.98
CA ARG A 64 -4.75 -10.02 5.16
C ARG A 64 -5.13 -10.03 6.63
N ASP A 65 -6.37 -9.72 6.98
CA ASP A 65 -6.81 -9.67 8.38
C ASP A 65 -8.14 -10.38 8.55
N GLY A 66 -8.09 -11.63 9.00
CA GLY A 66 -9.26 -12.50 9.10
C GLY A 66 -9.96 -12.66 7.74
N VAL A 67 -11.20 -12.16 7.65
CA VAL A 67 -11.99 -12.18 6.41
C VAL A 67 -11.69 -11.00 5.49
N HIS A 68 -10.90 -10.04 5.95
CA HIS A 68 -10.57 -8.82 5.23
C HIS A 68 -9.23 -8.93 4.49
N LYS A 69 -9.14 -8.24 3.35
CA LYS A 69 -7.92 -8.07 2.55
C LYS A 69 -7.84 -6.61 2.14
N TYR A 70 -6.77 -5.96 2.57
CA TYR A 70 -6.51 -4.55 2.35
C TYR A 70 -5.36 -4.40 1.36
N LEU A 71 -5.64 -3.83 0.18
CA LEU A 71 -4.61 -3.26 -0.68
C LEU A 71 -4.17 -1.94 -0.07
N ILE A 72 -2.87 -1.80 0.17
CA ILE A 72 -2.27 -0.61 0.75
C ILE A 72 -1.26 -0.07 -0.26
N ALA A 73 -1.38 1.22 -0.57
CA ALA A 73 -0.60 1.89 -1.60
C ALA A 73 0.11 3.11 -1.03
N SER A 74 1.41 3.23 -1.31
CA SER A 74 2.16 4.46 -1.06
C SER A 74 1.70 5.57 -2.01
N SER A 75 1.33 6.70 -1.43
CA SER A 75 1.06 7.98 -2.11
C SER A 75 2.23 8.88 -1.77
N GLN A 76 3.31 8.74 -2.53
CA GLN A 76 4.63 9.23 -2.16
C GLN A 76 4.66 10.75 -2.03
N GLY A 77 4.02 11.48 -2.95
CA GLY A 77 4.07 12.94 -2.98
C GLY A 77 3.32 13.65 -1.84
N ASP A 78 2.65 12.92 -0.96
CA ASP A 78 2.05 13.49 0.26
C ASP A 78 2.27 12.65 1.53
N ASP A 79 3.25 11.74 1.51
CA ASP A 79 3.69 10.93 2.65
C ASP A 79 2.55 10.16 3.33
N THR A 80 1.65 9.57 2.53
CA THR A 80 0.54 8.78 3.07
C THR A 80 0.30 7.45 2.38
N TYR A 81 -0.52 6.63 3.04
CA TYR A 81 -0.81 5.28 2.62
C TYR A 81 -2.32 5.12 2.45
N ASN A 82 -2.75 4.89 1.22
CA ASN A 82 -4.16 4.67 0.89
C ASN A 82 -4.54 3.22 1.11
N VAL A 83 -5.73 2.99 1.68
CA VAL A 83 -6.20 1.64 2.04
C VAL A 83 -7.51 1.33 1.33
N PHE A 84 -7.55 0.19 0.64
CA PHE A 84 -8.71 -0.30 -0.09
C PHE A 84 -9.01 -1.74 0.33
N ARG A 85 -10.28 -2.07 0.58
CA ARG A 85 -10.72 -3.45 0.71
C ARG A 85 -10.91 -4.09 -0.66
N ILE A 86 -10.44 -5.32 -0.81
CA ILE A 86 -10.36 -6.04 -2.10
C ILE A 86 -10.90 -7.49 -2.06
N GLU A 87 -11.78 -7.82 -1.10
CA GLU A 87 -12.20 -9.22 -0.91
C GLU A 87 -13.23 -9.74 -1.92
N GLY A 88 -13.61 -8.93 -2.92
CA GLY A 88 -14.61 -9.32 -3.91
C GLY A 88 -14.35 -8.73 -5.30
N ALA A 89 -15.40 -8.78 -6.13
CA ALA A 89 -15.34 -8.26 -7.49
C ALA A 89 -15.20 -6.73 -7.55
N ALA A 90 -15.45 -6.01 -6.45
CA ALA A 90 -15.27 -4.56 -6.37
C ALA A 90 -14.26 -4.23 -5.25
N HIS A 91 -13.67 -3.03 -5.35
CA HIS A 91 -12.86 -2.45 -4.28
C HIS A 91 -13.69 -1.46 -3.45
N THR A 92 -13.29 -1.21 -2.21
CA THR A 92 -13.89 -0.17 -1.36
C THR A 92 -12.79 0.64 -0.70
N TYR A 93 -12.78 1.96 -0.93
CA TYR A 93 -11.86 2.85 -0.24
C TYR A 93 -12.20 2.91 1.26
N VAL A 94 -11.19 2.66 2.10
CA VAL A 94 -11.31 2.62 3.56
C VAL A 94 -10.90 3.95 4.17
N GLY A 95 -9.81 4.53 3.66
CA GLY A 95 -9.21 5.74 4.19
C GLY A 95 -7.73 5.80 3.84
N ARG A 96 -7.02 6.73 4.50
CA ARG A 96 -5.57 6.86 4.42
C ARG A 96 -4.99 7.26 5.77
N PHE A 97 -3.73 6.94 5.99
CA PHE A 97 -2.99 7.30 7.19
C PHE A 97 -1.59 7.80 6.83
N ALA A 98 -0.93 8.45 7.79
CA ALA A 98 0.47 8.87 7.73
C ALA A 98 1.20 8.28 8.94
N ILE A 99 2.50 8.05 8.81
CA ILE A 99 3.37 7.68 9.93
C ILE A 99 4.13 8.94 10.33
N VAL A 100 3.79 9.49 11.49
CA VAL A 100 4.33 10.75 12.00
C VAL A 100 5.39 10.49 13.07
N ASP A 101 6.20 11.52 13.37
CA ASP A 101 7.22 11.46 14.42
C ASP A 101 6.61 10.92 15.74
N GLY A 102 7.21 9.86 16.27
CA GLY A 102 6.96 9.36 17.61
C GLY A 102 7.98 9.91 18.62
N ASP A 103 7.95 9.36 19.84
CA ASP A 103 8.86 9.81 20.90
C ASP A 103 10.34 9.45 20.64
N THR A 104 10.59 8.35 19.93
CA THR A 104 11.94 7.79 19.72
C THR A 104 12.26 7.38 18.28
N ILE A 105 11.25 7.19 17.44
CA ILE A 105 11.38 6.86 16.02
C ILE A 105 10.65 7.98 15.27
N ASP A 106 11.30 8.53 14.27
CA ASP A 106 10.74 9.55 13.40
C ASP A 106 9.62 9.02 12.49
N GLY A 107 8.94 9.94 11.84
CA GLY A 107 7.92 9.64 10.85
C GLY A 107 8.53 8.98 9.61
N VAL A 108 7.69 8.77 8.60
CA VAL A 108 8.11 8.21 7.32
C VAL A 108 7.74 9.19 6.21
N THR A 109 8.71 9.50 5.35
CA THR A 109 8.55 10.35 4.18
C THR A 109 9.01 9.64 2.91
N ALA A 110 8.46 10.07 1.77
CA ALA A 110 8.76 9.60 0.42
C ALA A 110 8.92 8.06 0.34
N THR A 111 7.94 7.33 0.89
CA THR A 111 7.96 5.86 0.86
C THR A 111 7.91 5.37 -0.58
N ASP A 112 8.92 4.60 -0.92
CA ASP A 112 9.08 3.90 -2.18
C ASP A 112 8.41 2.52 -2.02
N GLY A 113 9.12 1.53 -1.48
CA GLY A 113 8.57 0.23 -1.11
C GLY A 113 7.90 0.15 0.27
N LEU A 114 6.85 -0.68 0.38
CA LEU A 114 6.28 -1.15 1.65
C LEU A 114 5.84 -2.61 1.54
N ASP A 115 5.81 -3.31 2.67
CA ASP A 115 5.30 -4.68 2.73
C ASP A 115 4.55 -5.00 4.03
N ALA A 116 3.71 -6.03 3.99
CA ALA A 116 2.80 -6.40 5.05
C ALA A 116 2.90 -7.88 5.42
N TRP A 117 3.02 -8.17 6.70
CA TRP A 117 2.89 -9.51 7.25
C TRP A 117 1.63 -9.64 8.10
N SER A 118 0.83 -10.67 7.83
CA SER A 118 -0.35 -11.01 8.61
C SER A 118 -0.04 -12.10 9.64
N GLY A 119 -0.44 -11.83 10.88
CA GLY A 119 -0.27 -12.76 11.99
C GLY A 119 1.01 -12.54 12.80
N PRO A 120 1.25 -13.40 13.81
CA PRO A 120 2.29 -13.13 14.80
C PRO A 120 3.70 -13.07 14.19
N ILE A 121 4.42 -11.97 14.44
CA ILE A 121 5.85 -11.83 14.13
C ILE A 121 6.56 -11.01 15.22
N GLY A 122 7.46 -11.65 15.97
CA GLY A 122 8.18 -11.00 17.06
C GLY A 122 7.25 -10.35 18.09
N GLN A 123 7.34 -9.03 18.25
CA GLN A 123 6.51 -8.23 19.17
C GLN A 123 5.12 -7.86 18.61
N PHE A 124 4.83 -8.21 17.36
CA PHE A 124 3.62 -7.82 16.63
C PHE A 124 2.66 -9.01 16.56
N PRO A 125 1.71 -9.15 17.52
CA PRO A 125 0.89 -10.36 17.64
C PRO A 125 -0.13 -10.51 16.50
N GLU A 126 -0.48 -9.43 15.82
CA GLU A 126 -1.52 -9.40 14.79
C GLU A 126 -0.98 -8.95 13.42
N GLY A 127 0.34 -8.98 13.24
CA GLY A 127 1.00 -8.55 12.03
C GLY A 127 1.65 -7.18 12.14
N ALA A 128 2.51 -6.90 11.17
CA ALA A 128 3.25 -5.66 11.06
C ALA A 128 3.40 -5.26 9.60
N MET A 129 3.67 -3.98 9.38
CA MET A 129 4.03 -3.44 8.09
C MET A 129 5.38 -2.76 8.15
N ALA A 130 6.20 -2.95 7.12
CA ALA A 130 7.46 -2.24 6.94
C ALA A 130 7.30 -1.18 5.84
N PHE A 131 7.81 0.01 6.08
CA PHE A 131 7.74 1.15 5.16
C PHE A 131 9.14 1.70 4.93
N HIS A 132 9.54 1.86 3.67
CA HIS A 132 10.73 2.62 3.33
C HIS A 132 10.57 4.08 3.79
N ASP A 133 11.63 4.63 4.35
CA ASP A 133 11.75 6.05 4.67
C ASP A 133 13.01 6.63 4.03
N ASP A 134 12.85 7.76 3.35
CA ASP A 134 13.94 8.43 2.66
C ASP A 134 14.84 9.28 3.59
N GLN A 135 14.36 9.61 4.80
CA GLN A 135 15.09 10.45 5.77
C GLN A 135 15.06 9.88 7.19
N ASP A 136 16.07 9.10 7.58
CA ASP A 136 16.23 8.63 8.95
C ASP A 136 16.83 9.70 9.87
N LYS A 137 16.00 10.41 10.63
CA LYS A 137 16.47 11.43 11.59
C LYS A 137 17.16 10.77 12.79
N PRO A 138 18.26 11.37 13.29
CA PRO A 138 18.80 12.68 12.94
C PRO A 138 19.90 12.65 11.85
N ASP A 139 20.04 11.55 11.11
CA ASP A 139 21.16 11.28 10.20
C ASP A 139 20.79 11.62 8.72
N PRO A 140 21.03 12.85 8.25
CA PRO A 140 20.47 13.32 6.98
C PRO A 140 21.03 12.52 5.79
N GLY A 141 20.14 12.12 4.87
CA GLY A 141 20.49 11.34 3.69
C GLY A 141 20.73 9.85 3.95
N GLN A 142 20.56 9.36 5.18
CA GLN A 142 20.42 7.92 5.44
C GLN A 142 18.97 7.51 5.28
N GLN A 143 18.75 6.38 4.60
CA GLN A 143 17.44 5.76 4.43
C GLN A 143 17.36 4.52 5.30
N ASN A 144 16.15 4.16 5.73
CA ASN A 144 15.90 2.90 6.42
C ASN A 144 14.46 2.39 6.21
N TYR A 145 14.02 1.50 7.10
CA TYR A 145 12.65 1.01 7.12
C TYR A 145 12.08 1.14 8.53
N LYS A 146 10.85 1.65 8.63
CA LYS A 146 10.08 1.68 9.88
C LYS A 146 9.10 0.52 9.91
N MET A 147 9.04 -0.19 11.04
CA MET A 147 8.04 -1.23 11.28
C MET A 147 6.89 -0.69 12.14
N VAL A 148 5.66 -0.81 11.65
CA VAL A 148 4.45 -0.36 12.35
C VAL A 148 3.56 -1.55 12.68
N ASP A 149 3.05 -1.59 13.91
CA ASP A 149 2.09 -2.62 14.35
C ASP A 149 0.76 -2.44 13.61
N TRP A 150 0.24 -3.53 13.03
CA TRP A 150 -1.04 -3.50 12.33
C TRP A 150 -2.21 -3.04 13.23
N ARG A 151 -2.13 -3.28 14.55
CA ARG A 151 -3.12 -2.79 15.53
C ARG A 151 -3.23 -1.28 15.55
N ASP A 152 -2.12 -0.55 15.40
CA ASP A 152 -2.12 0.92 15.42
C ASP A 152 -2.73 1.49 14.14
N ILE A 153 -2.42 0.88 12.99
CA ILE A 153 -3.01 1.26 11.69
C ILE A 153 -4.52 1.03 11.69
N ARG A 154 -4.98 -0.14 12.18
CA ARG A 154 -6.42 -0.41 12.31
C ARG A 154 -7.12 0.59 13.20
N LYS A 155 -6.54 0.90 14.35
CA LYS A 155 -7.08 1.89 15.28
C LYS A 155 -7.19 3.27 14.62
N ALA A 156 -6.17 3.71 13.90
CA ALA A 156 -6.18 5.00 13.18
C ALA A 156 -7.28 5.08 12.12
N LEU A 157 -7.58 3.95 11.46
CA LEU A 157 -8.60 3.84 10.43
C LEU A 157 -9.99 3.43 10.96
N ASN A 158 -10.14 3.23 12.28
CA ASN A 158 -11.35 2.69 12.91
C ASN A 158 -11.82 1.35 12.30
N LEU A 159 -10.87 0.44 12.04
CA LEU A 159 -11.14 -0.92 11.58
C LEU A 159 -11.34 -1.83 12.79
N ASN A 160 -12.42 -2.60 12.76
CA ASN A 160 -12.79 -3.56 13.80
C ASN A 160 -12.32 -4.97 13.46
#